data_AF-A0A8S9DSK2-F1
#
_entry.id   AF-A0A8S9DSK2-F1
#
_cell.length_a   1.000
_cell.length_b   1.000
_cell.length_c   1.000
_cell.angle_alpha   90.00
_cell.angle_beta   90.00
_cell.angle_gamma   90.00
#
_symmetry.space_group_name_H-M   'P 1'
#
loop_
_entity.id
_entity.type
_entity.pdbx_description
1 polymer ?
#
loop_
_entity_poly.entity_id
_entity_poly.type
_entity_poly.pdbx_seq_one_letter_code
_entity_poly.pdbx_strand_id
1 'polypeptide(L)'
;MKHDFRVISKPTHRLLADLKASRANGSYNCYITSIPLCGLLILDDFGLQTSTPASIQYLYEIICERYETGSILVTSNRAFEEWAEIFNDDLLSYLPWIA
;
A
#
# COMPACT_ATOMS: atom_id res chain seq x y z
N MET A 1 -5.92 16.77 23.80
CA MET A 1 -5.38 15.42 24.08
C MET A 1 -4.84 14.88 22.76
N LYS A 2 -3.51 14.90 22.53
CA LYS A 2 -2.91 14.27 21.35
C LYS A 2 -2.68 12.81 21.71
N HIS A 3 -3.44 11.91 21.10
CA HIS A 3 -3.12 10.48 21.17
C HIS A 3 -1.81 10.24 20.40
N ASP A 4 -0.93 9.39 20.92
CA ASP A 4 0.36 9.04 20.33
C ASP A 4 0.16 8.08 19.14
N PHE A 5 -0.56 8.55 18.11
CA PHE A 5 -0.84 7.76 16.91
C PHE A 5 0.38 7.79 15.99
N ARG A 6 1.00 6.63 15.79
CA ARG A 6 2.01 6.45 14.74
C ARG A 6 1.33 6.56 13.38
N VAL A 7 1.65 7.62 12.63
CA VAL A 7 1.19 7.82 11.25
C VAL A 7 2.36 7.59 10.30
N ILE A 8 2.16 6.76 9.27
CA ILE A 8 3.10 6.64 8.15
C ILE A 8 2.46 7.34 6.96
N SER A 9 3.12 8.36 6.42
CA SER A 9 2.66 9.09 5.24
C SER A 9 3.76 9.17 4.21
N LYS A 10 3.51 8.66 3.00
CA LYS A 10 4.46 8.71 1.88
C LYS A 10 3.72 8.76 0.54
N PRO A 11 4.30 9.40 -0.48
CA PRO A 11 3.93 9.12 -1.86
C PRO A 11 4.06 7.62 -2.12
N THR A 12 3.03 7.02 -2.72
CA THR A 12 2.91 5.58 -2.94
C THR A 12 4.14 5.04 -3.68
N HIS A 13 4.59 5.74 -4.72
CA HIS A 13 5.79 5.36 -5.48
C HIS A 13 7.07 5.31 -4.63
N ARG A 14 7.21 6.20 -3.64
CA ARG A 14 8.37 6.20 -2.74
C ARG A 14 8.33 5.04 -1.75
N LEU A 15 7.16 4.75 -1.18
CA LEU A 15 6.98 3.58 -0.31
C LEU A 15 7.38 2.29 -1.05
N LEU A 16 6.93 2.15 -2.30
CA LEU A 16 7.26 1.02 -3.17
C LEU A 16 8.75 0.96 -3.52
N ALA A 17 9.38 2.10 -3.81
CA ALA A 17 10.81 2.17 -4.06
C ALA A 17 11.64 1.77 -2.83
N ASP A 18 11.24 2.22 -1.63
CA ASP A 18 11.89 1.84 -0.37
C ASP A 18 11.77 0.33 -0.12
N LEU A 19 10.59 -0.25 -0.36
CA LEU A 19 10.35 -1.70 -0.25
C LEU A 19 11.23 -2.48 -1.24
N LYS A 20 11.32 -2.02 -2.49
CA LYS A 20 12.22 -2.62 -3.48
C LYS A 20 13.69 -2.54 -3.04
N ALA A 21 14.13 -1.38 -2.57
CA ALA A 21 15.50 -1.16 -2.11
C ALA A 21 15.85 -1.99 -0.86
N SER A 22 14.89 -2.19 0.05
CA SER A 22 15.08 -2.98 1.28
C SER A 22 15.37 -4.47 1.02
N ARG A 23 15.09 -4.97 -0.20
CA ARG A 23 15.49 -6.32 -0.59
C ARG A 23 16.99 -6.44 -0.80
N ALA A 24 17.64 -5.40 -1.32
CA ALA A 24 19.08 -5.42 -1.59
C ALA A 24 19.93 -5.39 -0.29
N ASN A 25 19.38 -4.84 0.79
CA ASN A 25 20.07 -4.73 2.08
C ASN A 25 19.56 -5.73 3.14
N GLY A 26 18.68 -6.68 2.76
CA GLY A 26 18.14 -7.71 3.65
C GLY A 26 17.12 -7.23 4.69
N SER A 27 16.75 -5.96 4.70
CA SER A 27 15.80 -5.39 5.69
C SER A 27 14.33 -5.53 5.30
N TYR A 28 14.02 -6.04 4.10
CA TYR A 28 12.67 -6.14 3.55
C TYR A 28 11.64 -6.72 4.51
N ASN A 29 11.91 -7.90 5.09
CA ASN A 29 10.94 -8.59 5.96
C ASN A 29 10.61 -7.75 7.20
N CYS A 30 11.60 -7.09 7.80
CA CYS A 30 11.37 -6.19 8.94
C CYS A 30 10.62 -4.93 8.51
N TYR A 31 10.93 -4.39 7.34
CA TYR A 31 10.33 -3.14 6.89
C TYR A 31 8.86 -3.34 6.50
N ILE A 32 8.54 -4.35 5.70
CA ILE A 32 7.17 -4.61 5.25
C ILE A 32 6.23 -4.95 6.41
N THR A 33 6.68 -5.77 7.37
CA THR A 33 5.90 -6.12 8.57
C THR A 33 5.70 -4.93 9.52
N SER A 34 6.57 -3.93 9.48
CA SER A 34 6.46 -2.75 10.35
C SER A 34 5.42 -1.72 9.89
N ILE A 35 5.02 -1.75 8.61
CA ILE A 35 4.12 -0.77 8.01
C ILE A 35 2.67 -0.96 8.51
N PRO A 36 2.09 -2.19 8.50
CA PRO A 36 0.74 -2.43 9.02
C PRO A 36 0.57 -2.11 10.51
N LEU A 37 1.65 -2.03 11.28
CA LEU A 37 1.60 -1.70 12.72
C LEU A 37 1.36 -0.21 13.03
N CYS A 38 1.32 0.67 12.01
CA CYS A 38 0.98 2.07 12.24
C CYS A 38 -0.52 2.26 12.46
N GLY A 39 -0.92 3.27 13.25
CA GLY A 39 -2.33 3.56 13.50
C GLY A 39 -3.04 4.14 12.28
N LEU A 40 -2.31 4.87 11.42
CA LEU A 40 -2.81 5.36 10.14
C LEU A 40 -1.71 5.27 9.07
N LEU A 41 -2.04 4.62 7.95
CA LEU A 41 -1.22 4.61 6.75
C LEU A 41 -1.82 5.57 5.71
N ILE A 42 -1.03 6.49 5.20
CA ILE A 42 -1.41 7.41 4.13
C ILE A 42 -0.61 7.06 2.87
N LEU A 43 -1.33 6.62 1.84
CA LEU A 43 -0.83 6.36 0.49
C LEU A 43 -1.14 7.57 -0.39
N ASP A 44 -0.16 8.46 -0.52
CA ASP A 44 -0.31 9.69 -1.30
C ASP A 44 0.00 9.44 -2.79
N ASP A 45 -0.56 10.21 -3.72
CA ASP A 45 -0.36 10.06 -5.18
C ASP A 45 -0.59 8.64 -5.72
N PHE A 46 -1.61 7.95 -5.22
CA PHE A 46 -1.92 6.57 -5.63
C PHE A 46 -2.30 6.49 -7.11
N GLY A 47 -1.71 5.53 -7.82
CA GLY A 47 -1.98 5.32 -9.25
C GLY A 47 -1.32 6.32 -10.20
N LEU A 48 -0.53 7.27 -9.70
CA LEU A 48 0.13 8.26 -10.55
C LEU A 48 1.18 7.64 -11.49
N GLN A 49 1.84 6.57 -11.05
CA GLN A 49 2.86 5.85 -11.83
C GLN A 49 2.42 4.41 -12.10
N THR A 50 2.89 3.85 -13.22
CA THR A 50 2.69 2.43 -13.53
C THR A 50 3.36 1.55 -12.49
N SER A 51 2.59 0.69 -11.83
CA SER A 51 3.09 -0.24 -10.83
C SER A 51 3.68 -1.49 -11.49
N THR A 52 4.81 -1.96 -10.97
CA THR A 52 5.35 -3.28 -11.36
C THR A 52 4.58 -4.41 -10.66
N PRO A 53 4.56 -5.65 -11.17
CA PRO A 53 3.90 -6.76 -10.48
C PRO A 53 4.35 -6.93 -9.01
N ALA A 54 5.65 -6.75 -8.74
CA ALA A 54 6.17 -6.77 -7.37
C ALA A 54 5.60 -5.63 -6.50
N SER A 55 5.46 -4.42 -7.07
CA SER A 55 4.85 -3.29 -6.39
C SER A 55 3.39 -3.55 -6.03
N ILE A 56 2.64 -4.16 -6.96
CA ILE A 56 1.24 -4.52 -6.76
C ILE A 56 1.14 -5.54 -5.61
N GLN A 57 2.03 -6.53 -5.59
CA GLN A 57 2.06 -7.52 -4.51
C GLN A 57 2.39 -6.91 -3.14
N TYR A 58 3.27 -5.92 -3.08
CA TYR A 58 3.53 -5.19 -1.83
C TYR A 58 2.31 -4.43 -1.33
N LEU A 59 1.58 -3.76 -2.23
CA LEU A 59 0.34 -3.07 -1.88
C LEU A 59 -0.70 -4.05 -1.38
N TYR A 60 -0.88 -5.18 -2.08
CA TYR A 60 -1.79 -6.24 -1.67
C TYR A 60 -1.48 -6.74 -0.26
N GLU A 61 -0.21 -7.10 0.03
CA GLU A 61 0.22 -7.57 1.34
C GLU A 61 -0.11 -6.55 2.45
N ILE A 62 0.23 -5.27 2.23
CA ILE A 62 -0.04 -4.21 3.21
C ILE A 62 -1.55 -3.97 3.39
N ILE A 63 -2.33 -3.97 2.32
CA ILE A 63 -3.78 -3.74 2.36
C ILE A 63 -4.48 -4.91 3.07
N CYS A 64 -4.13 -6.15 2.75
CA CYS A 64 -4.68 -7.33 3.39
C CYS A 64 -4.39 -7.37 4.89
N GLU A 65 -3.15 -7.09 5.31
CA GLU A 65 -2.79 -7.04 6.74
C GLU A 65 -3.52 -5.95 7.52
N ARG A 66 -3.94 -4.86 6.85
CA ARG A 66 -4.67 -3.74 7.45
C ARG A 66 -6.19 -3.86 7.32
N TYR A 67 -6.69 -4.76 6.47
CA TYR A 67 -8.12 -4.95 6.28
C TYR A 67 -8.76 -5.33 7.62
N GLU A 68 -9.77 -4.56 8.04
CA GLU A 68 -10.44 -4.67 9.35
C GLU A 68 -9.57 -4.46 10.60
N THR A 69 -8.25 -4.25 10.48
CA THR A 69 -7.33 -4.08 11.61
C THR A 69 -6.75 -2.66 11.72
N GLY A 70 -6.70 -1.87 10.64
CA GLY A 70 -6.13 -0.53 10.66
C GLY A 70 -6.56 0.36 9.49
N SER A 71 -6.60 1.67 9.72
CA SER A 71 -7.09 2.62 8.71
C SER A 71 -6.05 2.91 7.62
N ILE A 72 -6.49 2.95 6.36
CA ILE A 72 -5.69 3.44 5.23
C ILE A 72 -6.41 4.68 4.67
N LEU A 73 -5.67 5.77 4.50
CA LEU A 73 -6.12 6.92 3.72
C LEU A 73 -5.36 6.91 2.39
N VAL A 74 -6.08 7.06 1.30
CA VAL A 74 -5.50 7.10 -0.04
C VAL A 74 -5.84 8.43 -0.69
N THR A 75 -4.86 9.09 -1.28
CA THR A 75 -5.08 10.21 -2.20
C THR A 75 -4.77 9.74 -3.61
N SER A 76 -5.58 10.14 -4.59
CA SER A 76 -5.35 9.77 -5.98
C SER A 76 -5.87 10.88 -6.89
N ASN A 77 -5.20 11.04 -8.03
CA ASN A 77 -5.68 11.85 -9.13
C ASN A 77 -6.52 11.05 -10.15
N ARG A 78 -6.68 9.74 -9.91
CA ARG A 78 -7.52 8.84 -10.70
C ARG A 78 -8.84 8.58 -9.99
N ALA A 79 -9.89 8.41 -10.78
CA ALA A 79 -11.17 7.93 -10.29
C ALA A 79 -11.03 6.49 -9.78
N PHE A 80 -11.93 6.09 -8.88
CA PHE A 80 -11.86 4.78 -8.23
C PHE A 80 -12.00 3.61 -9.23
N GLU A 81 -12.81 3.81 -10.27
CA GLU A 81 -13.07 2.85 -11.35
C GLU A 81 -11.80 2.54 -12.15
N GLU A 82 -10.88 3.51 -12.25
CA GLU A 82 -9.59 3.36 -12.95
C GLU A 82 -8.56 2.60 -12.11
N TRP A 83 -8.84 2.32 -10.84
CA TRP A 83 -7.88 1.61 -9.97
C TRP A 83 -7.70 0.17 -10.39
N ALA A 84 -8.71 -0.43 -11.02
CA ALA A 84 -8.62 -1.80 -11.51
C ALA A 84 -7.42 -2.00 -12.46
N GLU A 85 -7.16 -1.01 -13.31
CA GLU A 85 -6.04 -1.01 -14.25
C GLU A 85 -4.68 -0.98 -13.55
N ILE A 86 -4.61 -0.45 -12.33
CA ILE A 86 -3.36 -0.35 -11.55
C ILE A 86 -2.97 -1.73 -11.00
N PHE A 87 -3.96 -2.54 -10.61
CA PHE A 87 -3.72 -3.85 -9.99
C PHE A 87 -3.53 -4.97 -11.01
N ASN A 88 -3.80 -4.73 -12.30
CA ASN A 88 -3.79 -5.71 -13.39
C ASN A 88 -4.80 -6.85 -13.10
N ASP A 89 -5.84 -6.99 -13.92
CA ASP A 89 -7.09 -7.77 -13.71
C ASP A 89 -7.01 -9.06 -12.87
N ASP A 90 -5.93 -9.83 -12.93
CA ASP A 90 -5.77 -11.11 -12.23
C ASP A 90 -5.88 -11.00 -10.69
N LEU A 91 -5.43 -9.91 -10.07
CA LEU A 91 -5.37 -9.78 -8.59
C LEU A 91 -6.69 -9.29 -7.97
N LEU A 92 -7.53 -8.58 -8.74
CA LEU A 92 -8.82 -8.09 -8.27
C LEU A 92 -9.86 -9.21 -8.10
N SER A 93 -9.71 -10.30 -8.86
CA SER A 93 -10.56 -11.48 -8.74
C SER A 93 -10.49 -12.16 -7.35
N TYR A 94 -9.47 -11.84 -6.56
CA TYR A 94 -9.26 -12.37 -5.20
C TYR A 94 -9.64 -11.38 -4.08
N LEU A 95 -10.09 -10.16 -4.39
CA LEU A 95 -10.45 -9.18 -3.38
C LEU A 95 -11.95 -9.25 -3.04
N PRO A 96 -12.32 -9.66 -1.81
CA PRO A 96 -13.71 -9.96 -1.45
C PRO A 96 -14.64 -8.73 -1.35
N TRP A 97 -14.12 -7.51 -1.57
CA TRP A 97 -14.90 -6.26 -1.49
C TRP A 97 -15.45 -5.76 -2.85
N ILE A 98 -15.21 -6.52 -3.94
CA ILE A 98 -15.74 -6.22 -5.29
C ILE A 98 -16.84 -7.22 -5.72
N ALA A 99 -17.10 -8.27 -4.94
CA ALA A 99 -18.16 -9.26 -5.20
C ALA A 99 -19.51 -8.87 -4.56
#